data_AF-A0A430KRY1-F1
#
_entry.id   AF-A0A430KRY1-F1
#
_cell.length_a   1.000
_cell.length_b   1.000
_cell.length_c   1.000
_cell.angle_alpha   90.00
_cell.angle_beta   90.00
_cell.angle_gamma   90.00
#
_symmetry.space_group_name_H-M   'P 1'
#
loop_
_entity.id
_entity.type
_entity.pdbx_description
1 polymer ?
#
loop_
_entity_poly.entity_id
_entity_poly.type
_entity_poly.pdbx_seq_one_letter_code
_entity_poly.pdbx_strand_id
1 'polypeptide(L)'
;MRRSFYALSCMLCLITPFSSMAVAEIFHYTDGNGRKVYVDSPHKIPPQYRQKSQTITTEQRTDAEKQASQESRQQTSNAFQRKQQIRKLEQTIEKMTTPVRIIGNQVLVPVDVVWGGRKASLHLLLDTGASMTVLHREGVSSLNIASRNSSYAQVAGGGIIKTERVVFDRLELGPYRIENKSTAVIETTGQQAFDGLLGMDILGGGQYKIDFQQRKIIWSPEKYQQMQEVLEQLKVGKAEVATESAGAPEGAKAL
;
A
#
# COMPACT_ATOMS: atom_id res chain seq x y z
N MET A 1 5.84 -23.05 -76.23
CA MET A 1 6.91 -24.06 -76.17
C MET A 1 6.89 -24.72 -74.79
N ARG A 2 6.75 -26.07 -74.75
CA ARG A 2 7.28 -27.08 -73.78
C ARG A 2 6.95 -26.89 -72.28
N ARG A 3 6.48 -27.88 -71.50
CA ARG A 3 6.44 -29.36 -71.59
C ARG A 3 5.55 -29.89 -70.45
N SER A 4 4.84 -31.00 -70.69
CA SER A 4 4.30 -31.93 -69.69
C SER A 4 5.39 -32.49 -68.77
N PHE A 5 5.06 -32.96 -67.56
CA PHE A 5 5.53 -34.25 -67.00
C PHE A 5 4.83 -34.60 -65.66
N TYR A 6 4.50 -35.89 -65.50
CA TYR A 6 3.93 -36.56 -64.33
C TYR A 6 4.98 -36.84 -63.23
N ALA A 7 4.57 -36.92 -61.95
CA ALA A 7 5.23 -37.66 -60.86
C ALA A 7 4.18 -37.90 -59.75
N LEU A 8 3.67 -39.10 -59.44
CA LEU A 8 4.26 -40.34 -58.91
C LEU A 8 4.78 -40.24 -57.45
N SER A 9 4.02 -40.88 -56.53
CA SER A 9 4.43 -41.61 -55.32
C SER A 9 5.13 -40.86 -54.16
N CYS A 10 4.59 -41.01 -52.95
CA CYS A 10 5.26 -41.73 -51.85
C CYS A 10 4.41 -41.72 -50.57
N MET A 11 3.91 -42.90 -50.21
CA MET A 11 3.31 -43.22 -48.91
C MET A 11 4.43 -43.20 -47.86
N LEU A 12 4.49 -42.13 -47.06
CA LEU A 12 5.52 -41.94 -46.05
C LEU A 12 5.11 -42.68 -44.76
N CYS A 13 5.91 -43.69 -44.38
CA CYS A 13 5.78 -44.43 -43.12
C CYS A 13 5.81 -43.47 -41.91
N LEU A 14 4.67 -43.36 -41.22
CA LEU A 14 4.57 -42.80 -39.88
C LEU A 14 5.20 -43.78 -38.87
N ILE A 15 6.52 -43.68 -38.68
CA ILE A 15 7.19 -44.25 -37.51
C ILE A 15 6.96 -43.26 -36.37
N THR A 16 5.94 -43.51 -35.56
CA THR A 16 5.76 -42.79 -34.30
C THR A 16 6.81 -43.31 -33.30
N PRO A 17 7.72 -42.46 -32.79
CA PRO A 17 8.62 -42.88 -31.75
C PRO A 17 7.80 -43.15 -30.49
N PHE A 18 7.77 -44.40 -30.05
CA PHE A 18 7.33 -44.79 -28.72
C PHE A 18 8.32 -44.18 -27.72
N SER A 19 8.08 -42.94 -27.31
CA SER A 19 8.83 -42.30 -26.22
C SER A 19 8.52 -43.05 -24.94
N SER A 20 9.43 -43.96 -24.57
CA SER A 20 9.40 -44.65 -23.27
C SER A 20 9.39 -43.60 -22.15
N MET A 21 8.27 -43.52 -21.44
CA MET A 21 8.16 -42.77 -20.19
C MET A 21 9.10 -43.40 -19.18
N ALA A 22 10.30 -42.84 -19.01
CA ALA A 22 11.25 -43.29 -18.00
C ALA A 22 10.68 -42.95 -16.61
N VAL A 23 10.12 -43.94 -15.92
CA VAL A 23 9.72 -43.82 -14.51
C VAL A 23 10.98 -43.97 -13.66
N ALA A 24 11.35 -42.93 -12.92
CA ALA A 24 12.44 -43.00 -11.95
C ALA A 24 11.92 -43.58 -10.62
N GLU A 25 12.26 -44.83 -10.34
CA GLU A 25 11.96 -45.49 -9.06
C GLU A 25 12.98 -45.07 -7.99
N ILE A 26 12.48 -44.56 -6.86
CA ILE A 26 13.32 -44.21 -5.70
C ILE A 26 13.23 -45.34 -4.69
N PHE A 27 14.38 -45.88 -4.29
CA PHE A 27 14.49 -46.93 -3.29
C PHE A 27 14.91 -46.34 -1.95
N HIS A 28 14.53 -46.97 -0.84
CA HIS A 28 15.09 -46.61 0.46
C HIS A 28 15.46 -47.84 1.29
N TYR A 29 16.47 -47.68 2.15
CA TYR A 29 16.83 -48.65 3.18
C TYR A 29 17.06 -47.94 4.53
N THR A 30 17.02 -48.70 5.62
CA THR A 30 17.39 -48.19 6.95
C THR A 30 18.75 -48.76 7.33
N ASP A 31 19.71 -47.89 7.67
CA ASP A 31 21.06 -48.31 8.06
C ASP A 31 21.13 -48.87 9.51
N GLY A 32 22.30 -49.36 9.91
CA GLY A 32 22.53 -49.91 11.27
C GLY A 32 22.31 -48.92 12.42
N ASN A 33 22.23 -47.62 12.13
CA ASN A 33 21.97 -46.56 13.11
C ASN A 33 20.48 -46.14 13.12
N GLY A 34 19.63 -46.79 12.33
CA GLY A 34 18.20 -46.48 12.24
C GLY A 34 17.85 -45.33 11.29
N ARG A 35 18.80 -44.82 10.49
CA ARG A 35 18.56 -43.72 9.54
C ARG A 35 18.03 -44.25 8.21
N LYS A 36 16.95 -43.62 7.70
CA LYS A 36 16.40 -43.90 6.37
C LYS A 36 17.24 -43.21 5.28
N VAL A 37 17.79 -43.99 4.36
CA VAL A 37 18.65 -43.56 3.25
C VAL A 37 17.94 -43.85 1.92
N TYR A 38 17.82 -42.84 1.05
CA TYR A 38 17.15 -42.91 -0.24
C TYR A 38 18.16 -42.96 -1.38
N VAL A 39 17.92 -43.80 -2.38
CA VAL A 39 18.79 -44.01 -3.55
C VAL A 39 17.96 -44.12 -4.83
N ASP A 40 18.56 -43.76 -5.95
CA ASP A 40 17.98 -43.76 -7.31
C ASP A 40 18.16 -45.09 -8.06
N SER A 41 18.79 -46.10 -7.44
CA SER A 41 19.02 -47.41 -8.06
C SER A 41 19.24 -48.51 -7.02
N PRO A 42 18.76 -49.75 -7.24
CA PRO A 42 18.92 -50.86 -6.29
C PRO A 42 20.38 -51.23 -6.00
N HIS A 43 21.28 -51.05 -6.96
CA HIS A 43 22.71 -51.37 -6.80
C HIS A 43 23.43 -50.45 -5.81
N LYS A 44 22.86 -49.26 -5.53
CA LYS A 44 23.38 -48.34 -4.50
C LYS A 44 22.95 -48.75 -3.08
N ILE A 45 22.15 -49.81 -2.94
CA ILE A 45 21.79 -50.40 -1.64
C ILE A 45 22.85 -51.43 -1.24
N PRO A 46 23.55 -51.23 -0.10
CA PRO A 46 24.54 -52.19 0.38
C PRO A 46 23.94 -53.60 0.56
N PRO A 47 24.69 -54.68 0.28
CA PRO A 47 24.18 -56.05 0.31
C PRO A 47 23.43 -56.40 1.60
N GLN A 48 23.93 -55.94 2.75
CA GLN A 48 23.32 -56.21 4.06
C GLN A 48 21.92 -55.58 4.27
N TYR A 49 21.51 -54.63 3.43
CA TYR A 49 20.23 -53.91 3.57
C TYR A 49 19.24 -54.19 2.43
N ARG A 50 19.62 -54.97 1.41
CA ARG A 50 18.78 -55.23 0.21
C ARG A 50 17.48 -55.96 0.49
N GLN A 51 17.43 -56.84 1.49
CA GLN A 51 16.19 -57.58 1.82
C GLN A 51 15.15 -56.72 2.55
N LYS A 52 15.56 -55.58 3.11
CA LYS A 52 14.69 -54.67 3.88
C LYS A 52 14.33 -53.40 3.11
N SER A 53 14.76 -53.26 1.87
CA SER A 53 14.47 -52.07 1.08
C SER A 53 13.04 -52.12 0.55
N GLN A 54 12.30 -51.04 0.77
CA GLN A 54 10.99 -50.83 0.16
C GLN A 54 11.16 -49.85 -1.01
N THR A 55 10.61 -50.22 -2.16
CA THR A 55 10.45 -49.29 -3.29
C THR A 55 9.41 -48.26 -2.90
N ILE A 56 9.74 -46.98 -3.05
CA ILE A 56 8.71 -45.95 -3.05
C ILE A 56 8.30 -45.83 -4.50
N THR A 57 7.07 -46.23 -4.81
CA THR A 57 6.45 -45.85 -6.08
C THR A 57 6.35 -44.33 -6.05
N THR A 58 7.24 -43.67 -6.79
CA THR A 58 7.08 -42.24 -7.08
C THR A 58 5.82 -42.15 -7.93
N GLU A 59 4.68 -41.84 -7.32
CA GLU A 59 3.47 -41.50 -8.07
C GLU A 59 3.84 -40.33 -8.97
N GLN A 60 3.89 -40.57 -10.28
CA GLN A 60 4.02 -39.49 -11.23
C GLN A 60 2.72 -38.70 -11.13
N ARG A 61 2.80 -37.52 -10.52
CA ARG A 61 1.69 -36.59 -10.52
C ARG A 61 1.16 -36.46 -11.94
N THR A 62 -0.14 -36.66 -12.09
CA THR A 62 -0.78 -36.48 -13.39
C THR A 62 -0.51 -35.05 -13.86
N ASP A 63 -0.52 -34.81 -15.16
CA ASP A 63 -0.32 -33.44 -15.65
C ASP A 63 -1.42 -32.49 -15.14
N ALA A 64 -2.62 -33.03 -14.86
CA ALA A 64 -3.70 -32.32 -14.17
C ALA A 64 -3.32 -31.91 -12.74
N GLU A 65 -2.67 -32.77 -11.95
CA GLU A 65 -2.20 -32.42 -10.60
C GLU A 65 -1.04 -31.41 -10.60
N LYS A 66 -0.17 -31.48 -11.61
CA LYS A 66 0.88 -30.48 -11.81
C LYS A 66 0.28 -29.12 -12.16
N GLN A 67 -0.69 -29.09 -13.08
CA GLN A 67 -1.44 -27.88 -13.46
C GLN A 67 -2.18 -27.30 -12.26
N ALA A 68 -2.96 -28.10 -11.53
CA ALA A 68 -3.66 -27.66 -10.33
C ALA A 68 -2.71 -27.11 -9.24
N SER A 69 -1.54 -27.75 -9.05
CA SER A 69 -0.52 -27.25 -8.12
C SER A 69 0.13 -25.95 -8.59
N GLN A 70 0.28 -25.73 -9.89
CA GLN A 70 0.80 -24.48 -10.45
C GLN A 70 -0.23 -23.35 -10.33
N GLU A 71 -1.50 -23.65 -10.65
CA GLU A 71 -2.63 -22.73 -10.52
C GLU A 71 -2.83 -22.29 -9.07
N SER A 72 -2.80 -23.22 -8.11
CA SER A 72 -2.92 -22.90 -6.68
C SER A 72 -1.77 -21.98 -6.19
N ARG A 73 -0.54 -22.23 -6.66
CA ARG A 73 0.61 -21.36 -6.35
C ARG A 73 0.42 -19.97 -6.97
N GLN A 74 -0.06 -19.91 -8.21
CA GLN A 74 -0.33 -18.64 -8.89
C GLN A 74 -1.44 -17.86 -8.20
N GLN A 75 -2.54 -18.52 -7.82
CA GLN A 75 -3.64 -17.93 -7.07
C GLN A 75 -3.17 -17.38 -5.71
N THR A 76 -2.36 -18.14 -4.98
CA THR A 76 -1.79 -17.71 -3.69
C THR A 76 -0.88 -16.49 -3.86
N SER A 77 -0.03 -16.49 -4.89
CA SER A 77 0.84 -15.36 -5.23
C SER A 77 0.03 -14.12 -5.60
N ASN A 78 -0.96 -14.26 -6.47
CA ASN A 78 -1.85 -13.17 -6.90
C ASN A 78 -2.63 -12.60 -5.71
N ALA A 79 -3.16 -13.45 -4.83
CA ALA A 79 -3.87 -13.04 -3.63
C ALA A 79 -2.95 -12.27 -2.66
N PHE A 80 -1.70 -12.73 -2.49
CA PHE A 80 -0.70 -12.01 -1.70
C PHE A 80 -0.38 -10.64 -2.30
N GLN A 81 -0.11 -10.57 -3.61
CA GLN A 81 0.18 -9.31 -4.31
C GLN A 81 -0.99 -8.32 -4.19
N ARG A 82 -2.23 -8.77 -4.41
CA ARG A 82 -3.43 -7.95 -4.24
C ARG A 82 -3.57 -7.43 -2.81
N LYS A 83 -3.32 -8.28 -1.81
CA LYS A 83 -3.33 -7.86 -0.40
C LYS A 83 -2.31 -6.77 -0.10
N GLN A 84 -1.13 -6.83 -0.71
CA GLN A 84 -0.11 -5.77 -0.59
C GLN A 84 -0.55 -4.48 -1.28
N GLN A 85 -1.16 -4.57 -2.47
CA GLN A 85 -1.71 -3.41 -3.18
C GLN A 85 -2.79 -2.70 -2.37
N ILE A 86 -3.75 -3.45 -1.81
CA ILE A 86 -4.81 -2.92 -0.94
C ILE A 86 -4.21 -2.17 0.24
N ARG A 87 -3.27 -2.79 0.97
CA ARG A 87 -2.62 -2.17 2.13
C ARG A 87 -1.90 -0.86 1.76
N LYS A 88 -1.17 -0.86 0.65
CA LYS A 88 -0.45 0.33 0.18
C LYS A 88 -1.43 1.46 -0.20
N LEU A 89 -2.54 1.11 -0.83
CA LEU A 89 -3.58 2.07 -1.22
C LEU A 89 -4.30 2.64 0.00
N GLU A 90 -4.67 1.80 0.98
CA GLU A 90 -5.25 2.23 2.26
C GLU A 90 -4.33 3.23 2.98
N GLN A 91 -3.03 2.91 3.10
CA GLN A 91 -2.04 3.83 3.68
C GLN A 91 -1.90 5.15 2.91
N THR A 92 -2.06 5.12 1.59
CA THR A 92 -1.97 6.33 0.75
C THR A 92 -3.19 7.22 0.97
N ILE A 93 -4.38 6.62 0.97
CA ILE A 93 -5.66 7.28 1.24
C ILE A 93 -5.67 7.90 2.64
N GLU A 94 -5.19 7.18 3.65
CA GLU A 94 -5.12 7.67 5.03
C GLU A 94 -4.30 8.97 5.12
N LYS A 95 -3.13 9.01 4.47
CA LYS A 95 -2.26 10.19 4.40
C LYS A 95 -2.88 11.37 3.66
N MET A 96 -3.89 11.14 2.83
CA MET A 96 -4.63 12.20 2.13
C MET A 96 -5.73 12.83 3.01
N THR A 97 -5.86 12.41 4.26
CA THR A 97 -6.80 13.00 5.20
C THR A 97 -6.10 13.52 6.44
N THR A 98 -6.68 14.55 7.05
CA THR A 98 -6.23 15.07 8.34
C THR A 98 -7.41 15.15 9.29
N PRO A 99 -7.37 14.46 10.45
CA PRO A 99 -8.39 14.64 11.47
C PRO A 99 -8.35 16.08 12.00
N VAL A 100 -9.52 16.67 12.22
CA VAL A 100 -9.66 18.04 12.71
C VAL A 100 -10.59 18.10 13.90
N ARG A 101 -10.43 19.15 14.72
CA ARG A 101 -11.41 19.48 15.77
C ARG A 101 -12.40 20.48 15.21
N ILE A 102 -13.70 20.24 15.43
CA ILE A 102 -14.76 21.14 15.01
C ILE A 102 -15.46 21.67 16.25
N ILE A 103 -15.42 22.98 16.45
CA ILE A 103 -16.03 23.68 17.60
C ILE A 103 -16.98 24.74 17.04
N GLY A 104 -18.29 24.46 17.11
CA GLY A 104 -19.28 25.29 16.42
C GLY A 104 -19.05 25.27 14.90
N ASN A 105 -18.78 26.43 14.31
CA ASN A 105 -18.43 26.59 12.88
C ASN A 105 -16.91 26.67 12.64
N GLN A 106 -16.10 26.54 13.68
CA GLN A 106 -14.65 26.65 13.59
C GLN A 106 -14.02 25.28 13.36
N VAL A 107 -13.09 25.22 12.39
CA VAL A 107 -12.34 24.01 12.07
C VAL A 107 -10.89 24.25 12.49
N LEU A 108 -10.46 23.52 13.53
CA LEU A 108 -9.10 23.59 14.04
C LEU A 108 -8.28 22.44 13.45
N VAL A 109 -7.20 22.82 12.77
CA VAL A 109 -6.35 21.96 11.98
C VAL A 109 -5.02 21.75 12.71
N PRO A 110 -4.61 20.50 12.97
CA PRO A 110 -3.30 20.25 13.55
C PRO A 110 -2.20 20.62 12.55
N VAL A 111 -1.25 21.44 12.99
CA VAL A 111 -0.11 21.90 12.20
C VAL A 111 1.14 21.78 13.06
N ASP A 112 2.17 21.17 12.50
CA ASP A 112 3.48 21.11 13.11
C ASP A 112 4.38 22.17 12.48
N VAL A 113 5.10 22.91 13.31
CA VAL A 113 6.09 23.90 12.87
C VAL A 113 7.46 23.53 13.40
N VAL A 114 8.50 23.72 12.59
CA VAL A 114 9.90 23.44 12.94
C VAL A 114 10.73 24.70 12.74
N TRP A 115 11.51 25.04 13.75
CA TRP A 115 12.43 26.18 13.72
C TRP A 115 13.67 25.89 14.55
N GLY A 116 14.86 26.09 13.97
CA GLY A 116 16.14 25.84 14.63
C GLY A 116 16.29 24.39 15.11
N GLY A 117 15.71 23.44 14.37
CA GLY A 117 15.68 22.01 14.74
C GLY A 117 14.70 21.64 15.87
N ARG A 118 13.95 22.59 16.42
CA ARG A 118 12.89 22.34 17.43
C ARG A 118 11.53 22.28 16.77
N LYS A 119 10.61 21.50 17.33
CA LYS A 119 9.25 21.29 16.81
C LYS A 119 8.21 21.76 17.82
N ALA A 120 7.15 22.40 17.34
CA ALA A 120 5.94 22.71 18.10
C ALA A 120 4.71 22.23 17.32
N SER A 121 3.73 21.67 18.04
CA SER A 121 2.47 21.17 17.50
C SER A 121 1.34 22.12 17.88
N LEU A 122 0.64 22.63 16.88
CA LEU A 122 -0.33 23.72 16.99
C LEU A 122 -1.70 23.25 16.48
N HIS A 123 -2.77 23.89 16.95
CA HIS A 123 -4.10 23.80 16.36
C HIS A 123 -4.47 25.16 15.78
N LEU A 124 -4.43 25.28 14.45
CA LEU A 124 -4.74 26.53 13.75
C LEU A 124 -6.18 26.55 13.29
N LEU A 125 -6.85 27.68 13.45
CA LEU A 125 -8.17 27.90 12.88
C LEU A 125 -8.05 28.04 11.36
N LEU A 126 -8.78 27.21 10.61
CA LEU A 126 -8.90 27.37 9.16
C LEU A 126 -9.63 28.68 8.85
N ASP A 127 -8.94 29.63 8.23
CA ASP A 127 -9.47 30.97 7.94
C ASP A 127 -9.20 31.37 6.48
N THR A 128 -10.24 31.26 5.65
CA THR A 128 -10.18 31.66 4.23
C THR A 128 -10.20 33.18 4.03
N GLY A 129 -10.52 33.96 5.06
CA GLY A 129 -10.46 35.43 5.03
C GLY A 129 -9.06 35.98 5.33
N ALA A 130 -8.17 35.17 5.90
CA ALA A 130 -6.80 35.55 6.18
C ALA A 130 -5.91 35.33 4.94
N SER A 131 -5.28 36.40 4.44
CA SER A 131 -4.34 36.30 3.32
C SER A 131 -3.01 35.64 3.72
N MET A 132 -2.63 35.72 4.99
CA MET A 132 -1.40 35.16 5.56
C MET A 132 -1.70 34.27 6.77
N THR A 133 -0.90 33.23 6.95
CA THR A 133 -0.93 32.40 8.16
C THR A 133 -0.34 33.16 9.34
N VAL A 134 -1.08 33.18 10.44
CA VAL A 134 -0.75 33.91 11.68
C VAL A 134 -0.64 32.91 12.83
N LEU A 135 0.42 32.99 13.63
CA LEU A 135 0.63 32.16 14.80
C LEU A 135 0.60 33.02 16.07
N HIS A 136 0.03 32.49 17.14
CA HIS A 136 0.10 33.11 18.46
C HIS A 136 1.48 32.84 19.07
N ARG A 137 2.06 33.87 19.69
CA ARG A 137 3.37 33.76 20.34
C ARG A 137 3.43 32.63 21.36
N GLU A 138 2.37 32.46 22.15
CA GLU A 138 2.29 31.43 23.18
C GLU A 138 2.45 30.02 22.60
N GLY A 139 1.77 29.71 21.48
CA GLY A 139 1.84 28.40 20.83
C GLY A 139 3.24 28.03 20.32
N VAL A 140 4.06 29.02 19.96
CA VAL A 140 5.43 28.80 19.45
C VAL A 140 6.53 29.13 20.48
N SER A 141 6.15 29.37 21.73
CA SER A 141 7.07 29.80 22.79
C SER A 141 8.20 28.79 23.06
N SER A 142 7.91 27.49 22.98
CA SER A 142 8.87 26.39 23.18
C SER A 142 10.04 26.40 22.20
N LEU A 143 9.88 27.05 21.05
CA LEU A 143 10.91 27.14 20.02
C LEU A 143 12.00 28.15 20.38
N ASN A 144 11.71 29.09 21.30
CA ASN A 144 12.58 30.22 21.68
C ASN A 144 13.02 31.03 20.45
N ILE A 145 12.07 31.40 19.60
CA ILE A 145 12.33 32.21 18.41
C ILE A 145 12.78 33.60 18.85
N ALA A 146 13.96 34.01 18.41
CA ALA A 146 14.43 35.38 18.62
C ALA A 146 13.66 36.32 17.69
N SER A 147 12.93 37.29 18.27
CA SER A 147 12.30 38.37 17.52
C SER A 147 13.35 39.16 16.75
N ARG A 148 13.25 39.21 15.43
CA ARG A 148 14.23 39.92 14.57
C ARG A 148 13.65 41.11 13.83
N ASN A 149 12.39 41.03 13.40
CA ASN A 149 11.76 42.08 12.58
C ASN A 149 10.29 42.25 12.97
N SER A 150 9.94 43.42 13.50
CA SER A 150 8.54 43.82 13.64
C SER A 150 8.00 44.34 12.31
N SER A 151 6.82 43.88 11.95
CA SER A 151 6.02 44.34 10.82
C SER A 151 4.64 44.76 11.30
N TYR A 152 3.76 45.12 10.37
CA TYR A 152 2.37 45.48 10.65
C TYR A 152 1.46 44.73 9.70
N ALA A 153 0.31 44.30 10.20
CA ALA A 153 -0.75 43.67 9.40
C ALA A 153 -2.06 44.43 9.57
N GLN A 154 -2.80 44.59 8.48
CA GLN A 154 -4.15 45.15 8.51
C GLN A 154 -5.16 44.02 8.75
N VAL A 155 -6.07 44.20 9.70
CA VAL A 155 -7.15 43.25 9.98
C VAL A 155 -8.42 43.63 9.21
N ALA A 156 -9.39 42.71 9.10
CA ALA A 156 -10.62 42.92 8.34
C ALA A 156 -11.41 44.19 8.72
N GLY A 157 -11.34 44.62 9.99
CA GLY A 157 -11.94 45.86 10.48
C GLY A 157 -11.16 47.14 10.14
N GLY A 158 -10.11 47.07 9.33
CA GLY A 158 -9.26 48.20 8.94
C GLY A 158 -8.19 48.58 9.97
N GLY A 159 -8.23 48.02 11.17
CA GLY A 159 -7.21 48.22 12.20
C GLY A 159 -5.85 47.66 11.78
N ILE A 160 -4.79 48.17 12.40
CA ILE A 160 -3.41 47.73 12.17
C ILE A 160 -2.87 47.12 13.45
N ILE A 161 -2.33 45.91 13.36
CA ILE A 161 -1.69 45.21 14.47
C ILE A 161 -0.19 45.05 14.20
N LYS A 162 0.62 45.19 15.25
CA LYS A 162 2.05 44.87 15.20
C LYS A 162 2.22 43.36 15.11
N THR A 163 3.05 42.90 14.18
CA THR A 163 3.35 41.49 13.97
C THR A 163 4.86 41.29 13.94
N GLU A 164 5.30 40.05 14.08
CA GLU A 164 6.68 39.67 13.80
C GLU A 164 6.71 38.68 12.66
N ARG A 165 7.60 38.91 11.69
CA ARG A 165 7.77 37.95 10.60
C ARG A 165 8.77 36.87 11.03
N VAL A 166 8.31 35.63 11.07
CA VAL A 166 9.15 34.46 11.34
C VAL A 166 9.15 33.55 10.12
N VAL A 167 10.34 33.12 9.71
CA VAL A 167 10.51 32.10 8.66
C VAL A 167 10.82 30.79 9.37
N PHE A 168 9.90 29.84 9.28
CA PHE A 168 10.05 28.51 9.82
C PHE A 168 10.80 27.63 8.85
N ASP A 169 11.69 26.78 9.36
CA ASP A 169 12.42 25.81 8.55
C ASP A 169 11.42 24.91 7.81
N ARG A 170 10.39 24.47 8.53
CA ARG A 170 9.37 23.56 8.00
C ARG A 170 8.01 23.74 8.67
N LEU A 171 6.95 23.67 7.86
CA LEU A 171 5.57 23.49 8.29
C LEU A 171 5.06 22.13 7.79
N GLU A 172 4.41 21.34 8.64
CA GLU A 172 3.79 20.07 8.29
C GLU A 172 2.29 20.15 8.56
N LEU A 173 1.48 19.91 7.52
CA LEU A 173 0.03 19.97 7.54
C LEU A 173 -0.51 18.84 6.67
N GLY A 174 -1.07 17.81 7.29
CA GLY A 174 -1.56 16.63 6.57
C GLY A 174 -0.47 16.03 5.67
N PRO A 175 -0.71 15.86 4.34
CA PRO A 175 0.30 15.34 3.42
C PRO A 175 1.35 16.39 3.02
N TYR A 176 1.14 17.67 3.37
CA TYR A 176 2.00 18.76 2.93
C TYR A 176 3.13 19.02 3.89
N ARG A 177 4.31 19.18 3.30
CA ARG A 177 5.53 19.58 3.95
C ARG A 177 6.06 20.82 3.24
N ILE A 178 6.00 21.96 3.91
CA ILE A 178 6.30 23.28 3.34
C ILE A 178 7.58 23.79 3.98
N GLU A 179 8.65 23.89 3.22
CA GLU A 179 9.95 24.35 3.71
C GLU A 179 10.04 25.90 3.63
N ASN A 180 10.84 26.50 4.51
CA ASN A 180 11.18 27.94 4.50
C ASN A 180 9.94 28.87 4.46
N LYS A 181 8.91 28.54 5.24
CA LYS A 181 7.63 29.24 5.20
C LYS A 181 7.64 30.46 6.11
N SER A 182 7.38 31.64 5.53
CA SER A 182 7.16 32.86 6.28
C SER A 182 5.74 32.91 6.85
N THR A 183 5.63 33.22 8.15
CA THR A 183 4.37 33.44 8.86
C THR A 183 4.46 34.73 9.68
N ALA A 184 3.31 35.27 10.07
CA ALA A 184 3.24 36.33 11.06
C ALA A 184 3.07 35.73 12.46
N VAL A 185 3.80 36.23 13.44
CA VAL A 185 3.61 35.89 14.86
C VAL A 185 3.07 37.11 15.58
N ILE A 186 2.01 36.93 16.35
CA ILE A 186 1.36 38.01 17.11
C ILE A 186 1.30 37.67 18.60
N GLU A 187 1.39 38.71 19.41
CA GLU A 187 0.99 38.62 20.82
C GLU A 187 -0.54 38.60 20.86
N THR A 188 -1.10 37.73 21.70
CA THR A 188 -2.55 37.68 21.94
C THR A 188 -2.83 37.92 23.41
N THR A 189 -4.02 38.43 23.70
CA THR A 189 -4.48 38.63 25.07
C THR A 189 -5.67 37.72 25.33
N GLY A 190 -5.63 37.00 26.45
CA GLY A 190 -6.66 36.04 26.82
C GLY A 190 -6.43 34.65 26.22
N GLN A 191 -7.04 33.64 26.83
CA GLN A 191 -6.92 32.26 26.41
C GLN A 191 -7.80 32.01 25.19
N GLN A 192 -7.19 31.69 24.05
CA GLN A 192 -7.90 31.29 22.85
C GLN A 192 -7.90 29.76 22.71
N ALA A 193 -8.90 29.22 22.03
CA ALA A 193 -9.03 27.77 21.83
C ALA A 193 -8.10 27.22 20.72
N PHE A 194 -7.33 28.10 20.07
CA PHE A 194 -6.47 27.83 18.93
C PHE A 194 -5.17 28.64 19.01
N ASP A 195 -4.15 28.17 18.31
CA ASP A 195 -2.78 28.69 18.36
C ASP A 195 -2.45 29.64 17.20
N GLY A 196 -3.45 29.97 16.37
CA GLY A 196 -3.32 30.90 15.26
C GLY A 196 -4.36 30.68 14.16
N LEU A 197 -4.17 31.37 13.04
CA LEU A 197 -4.98 31.30 11.83
C LEU A 197 -4.18 30.64 10.70
N LEU A 198 -4.76 29.64 10.05
CA LEU A 198 -4.27 29.02 8.84
C LEU A 198 -4.86 29.76 7.64
N GLY A 199 -4.03 30.55 6.96
CA GLY A 199 -4.46 31.47 5.91
C GLY A 199 -4.34 30.94 4.48
N MET A 200 -4.78 31.76 3.53
CA MET A 200 -4.81 31.47 2.09
C MET A 200 -3.42 31.36 1.44
N ASP A 201 -2.38 31.86 2.08
CA ASP A 201 -0.99 31.63 1.67
C ASP A 201 -0.54 30.17 1.82
N ILE A 202 -1.31 29.33 2.54
CA ILE A 202 -1.17 27.88 2.58
C ILE A 202 -2.40 27.23 1.95
N LEU A 203 -3.61 27.60 2.38
CA LEU A 203 -4.86 26.98 1.92
C LEU A 203 -5.11 27.14 0.42
N GLY A 204 -4.64 28.24 -0.17
CA GLY A 204 -4.78 28.50 -1.61
C GLY A 204 -3.86 27.63 -2.49
N GLY A 205 -2.91 26.90 -1.90
CA GLY A 205 -1.95 26.07 -2.63
C GLY A 205 -2.51 24.74 -3.15
N GLY A 206 -3.73 24.36 -2.78
CA GLY A 206 -4.32 23.10 -3.21
C GLY A 206 -5.80 22.98 -2.90
N GLN A 207 -6.44 21.98 -3.52
CA GLN A 207 -7.85 21.68 -3.28
C GLN A 207 -8.02 20.82 -2.02
N TYR A 208 -9.02 21.17 -1.23
CA TYR A 208 -9.40 20.43 -0.04
C TYR A 208 -10.92 20.46 0.16
N LYS A 209 -11.44 19.48 0.89
CA LYS A 209 -12.83 19.41 1.31
C LYS A 209 -12.89 19.09 2.80
N ILE A 210 -13.76 19.79 3.53
CA ILE A 210 -14.02 19.50 4.93
C ILE A 210 -15.20 18.54 5.02
N ASP A 211 -14.97 17.39 5.64
CA ASP A 211 -16.01 16.45 6.01
C ASP A 211 -16.38 16.69 7.48
N PHE A 212 -17.48 17.39 7.70
CA PHE A 212 -17.97 17.74 9.04
C PHE A 212 -18.51 16.53 9.81
N GLN A 213 -19.01 15.51 9.11
CA GLN A 213 -19.53 14.30 9.74
C GLN A 213 -18.38 13.44 10.28
N GLN A 214 -17.36 13.22 9.46
CA GLN A 214 -16.18 12.44 9.82
C GLN A 214 -15.09 13.26 10.53
N ARG A 215 -15.30 14.58 10.68
CA ARG A 215 -14.38 15.53 11.33
C ARG A 215 -12.97 15.45 10.77
N LYS A 216 -12.85 15.55 9.44
CA LYS A 216 -11.55 15.50 8.74
C LYS A 216 -11.52 16.46 7.56
N ILE A 217 -10.30 16.86 7.20
CA ILE A 217 -10.01 17.45 5.88
C ILE A 217 -9.61 16.33 4.94
N ILE A 218 -10.14 16.37 3.72
CA ILE A 218 -9.75 15.53 2.59
C ILE A 218 -8.95 16.41 1.64
N TRP A 219 -7.68 16.08 1.45
CA TRP A 219 -6.77 16.78 0.54
C TRP A 219 -6.83 16.16 -0.86
N SER A 220 -6.84 17.00 -1.90
CA SER A 220 -7.01 16.55 -3.30
C SER A 220 -8.21 15.60 -3.47
N PRO A 221 -9.44 16.09 -3.20
CA PRO A 221 -10.64 15.26 -3.07
C PRO A 221 -10.93 14.37 -4.28
N GLU A 222 -10.64 14.83 -5.50
CA GLU A 222 -10.82 14.07 -6.74
C GLU A 222 -9.91 12.83 -6.76
N LYS A 223 -8.62 13.02 -6.43
CA LYS A 223 -7.65 11.93 -6.34
C LYS A 223 -7.98 10.98 -5.20
N TYR A 224 -8.44 11.51 -4.06
CA TYR A 224 -8.90 10.70 -2.93
C TYR A 224 -10.06 9.78 -3.36
N GLN A 225 -11.04 10.32 -4.08
CA GLN A 225 -12.18 9.55 -4.57
C GLN A 225 -11.76 8.46 -5.57
N GLN A 226 -10.91 8.79 -6.54
CA GLN A 226 -10.38 7.80 -7.49
C GLN A 226 -9.68 6.64 -6.77
N MET A 227 -8.88 6.94 -5.75
CA MET A 227 -8.21 5.91 -4.95
C MET A 227 -9.18 5.05 -4.14
N GLN A 228 -10.25 5.65 -3.59
CA GLN A 228 -11.32 4.92 -2.91
C GLN A 228 -12.02 3.94 -3.87
N GLU A 229 -12.34 4.38 -5.09
CA GLU A 229 -12.97 3.54 -6.10
C GLU A 229 -12.08 2.35 -6.49
N VAL A 230 -10.78 2.58 -6.69
CA VAL A 230 -9.81 1.50 -6.95
C VAL A 230 -9.70 0.53 -5.75
N LEU A 231 -9.72 1.06 -4.52
CA LEU A 231 -9.68 0.24 -3.32
C LEU A 231 -10.90 -0.67 -3.22
N GLU A 232 -12.10 -0.13 -3.49
CA GLU A 232 -13.33 -0.91 -3.49
C GLU A 232 -13.33 -1.99 -4.58
N GLN A 233 -12.88 -1.67 -5.80
CA GLN A 233 -12.74 -2.68 -6.86
C GLN A 233 -11.80 -3.83 -6.47
N LEU A 234 -10.66 -3.51 -5.84
CA LEU A 234 -9.71 -4.53 -5.36
C LEU A 234 -10.29 -5.38 -4.23
N LYS A 235 -11.17 -4.81 -3.38
CA LYS A 235 -11.87 -5.51 -2.30
C LYS A 235 -13.00 -6.39 -2.82
N VAL A 236 -13.81 -5.90 -3.76
CA VAL A 236 -14.90 -6.67 -4.38
C VAL A 236 -14.34 -7.85 -5.18
N GLY A 237 -13.28 -7.65 -5.97
CA GLY A 237 -12.63 -8.75 -6.69
C GLY A 237 -12.00 -9.81 -5.76
N LYS A 238 -11.78 -9.52 -4.47
CA LYS A 238 -11.41 -10.51 -3.44
C LYS A 238 -12.63 -11.32 -2.98
N ALA A 239 -13.80 -10.68 -2.86
CA ALA A 239 -15.03 -11.36 -2.48
C ALA A 239 -15.44 -12.38 -3.55
N GLU A 240 -15.43 -12.01 -4.83
CA GLU A 240 -15.82 -12.92 -5.93
C GLU A 240 -14.91 -14.16 -6.03
N VAL A 241 -13.58 -14.00 -5.94
CA VAL A 241 -12.63 -15.14 -5.95
C VAL A 241 -12.76 -16.02 -4.71
N ALA A 242 -13.12 -15.45 -3.55
CA ALA A 242 -13.39 -16.23 -2.34
C ALA A 242 -14.68 -17.06 -2.49
N THR A 243 -15.68 -16.55 -3.21
CA THR A 243 -16.93 -17.28 -3.49
C THR A 243 -16.73 -18.38 -4.53
N GLU A 244 -15.92 -18.16 -5.57
CA GLU A 244 -15.61 -19.20 -6.59
C GLU A 244 -14.74 -20.33 -6.04
N SER A 245 -13.74 -20.03 -5.20
CA SER A 245 -12.91 -21.07 -4.57
C SER A 245 -13.62 -21.88 -3.48
N ALA A 246 -14.77 -21.40 -2.99
CA ALA A 246 -15.61 -22.10 -2.02
C ALA A 246 -16.72 -22.96 -2.68
N GLY A 247 -16.87 -22.93 -4.01
CA GLY A 247 -17.98 -23.57 -4.71
C GLY A 247 -17.59 -24.63 -5.74
N ALA A 248 -17.21 -25.85 -5.31
CA ALA A 248 -17.51 -27.15 -5.96
C ALA A 248 -16.78 -28.34 -5.28
N PRO A 249 -17.37 -29.56 -5.21
CA PRO A 249 -18.70 -29.89 -4.69
C PRO A 249 -18.62 -30.96 -3.57
N GLU A 250 -19.44 -30.82 -2.53
CA GLU A 250 -19.85 -31.94 -1.67
C GLU A 250 -21.11 -32.55 -2.31
N GLY A 251 -20.96 -33.69 -2.97
CA GLY A 251 -22.07 -34.29 -3.72
C GLY A 251 -21.73 -35.58 -4.44
N ALA A 252 -20.95 -36.46 -3.82
CA ALA A 252 -20.84 -37.85 -4.25
C ALA A 252 -21.76 -38.74 -3.39
N LYS A 253 -22.76 -39.32 -4.07
CA LYS A 253 -23.40 -40.61 -3.80
C LYS A 253 -24.13 -40.81 -2.47
N ALA A 254 -25.44 -40.95 -2.57
CA ALA A 254 -26.19 -41.94 -1.81
C ALA A 254 -27.21 -42.63 -2.73
N LEU A 255 -26.96 -43.92 -2.95
CA LEU A 255 -27.83 -45.01 -3.45
C LEU A 255 -28.49 -44.88 -4.83
#